data_AF-E2BR64-F1
#
_entry.id   AF-E2BR64-F1
#
_cell.length_a   1.000
_cell.length_b   1.000
_cell.length_c   1.000
_cell.angle_alpha   90.00
_cell.angle_beta   90.00
_cell.angle_gamma   90.00
#
_symmetry.space_group_name_H-M   'P 1'
#
loop_
_entity.id
_entity.type
_entity.pdbx_description
1 polymer ?
#
loop_
_entity_poly.entity_id
_entity_poly.type
_entity_poly.pdbx_seq_one_letter_code
_entity_poly.pdbx_strand_id
1 'polypeptide(L)'
;QFFNPNICHVCKKVDEGNFVSCDSCGLISYCSEEHKTHHRTEHVKICTVIPQLLQEKLQRYTCRFSDWQQWIQSRTELLESVEKNIGHVLEPYEKQTILWSKSCDVCHKQVQLKTCQRCFSINYCNEHEEVFRTKHRGSNCDDLVLLLNIDIKTISDRTSNMSYGFLQFVNENSKFETMLEFCIEFVISRRKNHMDWLTRDYVRSDYLSDPLTIYSGLDRIDFLKNIIGQCVVIHIVAANSVDVNSLPVWEILLHLLPKIKRLVIVLINPKLHKNIIYQNLCKRCNEEKKVLSFISIPMLYHDFISSPSEDYNSPNAIVGFDAKFNKEKTWDKSLEAIQGSYCPLVL
;
A
#
# COMPACT_ATOMS: atom_id res chain seq x y z
N GLN A 1 -10.50 2.37 7.66
CA GLN A 1 -10.81 3.55 6.83
C GLN A 1 -9.52 4.32 6.58
N PHE A 2 -9.29 4.99 5.44
CA PHE A 2 -8.10 5.85 5.29
C PHE A 2 -8.26 7.14 6.11
N PHE A 3 -7.15 7.75 6.50
CA PHE A 3 -7.10 9.05 7.18
C PHE A 3 -6.60 10.15 6.24
N ASN A 4 -7.26 11.31 6.29
CA ASN A 4 -6.77 12.56 5.73
C ASN A 4 -7.12 13.68 6.73
N PRO A 5 -6.16 14.53 7.12
CA PRO A 5 -6.33 15.52 8.18
C PRO A 5 -7.20 16.72 7.80
N ASN A 6 -7.60 16.86 6.53
CA ASN A 6 -8.27 18.03 5.99
C ASN A 6 -9.70 17.76 5.51
N ILE A 7 -10.20 16.54 5.69
CA ILE A 7 -11.57 16.14 5.34
C ILE A 7 -12.26 15.53 6.55
N CYS A 8 -13.58 15.34 6.49
CA CYS A 8 -14.30 14.74 7.59
C CYS A 8 -13.87 13.28 7.75
N HIS A 9 -13.43 12.89 8.94
CA HIS A 9 -13.01 11.51 9.19
C HIS A 9 -14.13 10.49 8.95
N VAL A 10 -15.37 10.83 9.30
CA VAL A 10 -16.53 9.94 9.20
C VAL A 10 -17.03 9.83 7.76
N CYS A 11 -17.49 10.94 7.17
CA CYS A 11 -18.18 10.92 5.86
C CYS A 11 -17.29 11.27 4.66
N LYS A 12 -16.02 11.63 4.88
CA LYS A 12 -15.04 12.05 3.85
C LYS A 12 -15.43 13.28 3.02
N LYS A 13 -16.44 14.05 3.45
CA LYS A 13 -16.72 15.37 2.86
C LYS A 13 -15.52 16.30 3.05
N VAL A 14 -15.28 17.13 2.04
CA VAL A 14 -14.26 18.18 2.05
C VAL A 14 -14.72 19.40 2.85
N ASP A 15 -13.79 20.15 3.40
CA ASP A 15 -14.08 21.33 4.22
C ASP A 15 -14.54 22.51 3.37
N GLU A 16 -15.71 23.06 3.69
CA GLU A 16 -16.28 24.27 3.09
C GLU A 16 -16.15 25.51 4.02
N GLY A 17 -15.35 25.38 5.10
CA GLY A 17 -15.02 26.47 6.03
C GLY A 17 -15.65 26.34 7.42
N ASN A 18 -16.34 25.24 7.72
CA ASN A 18 -17.10 25.05 8.96
C ASN A 18 -16.69 23.78 9.74
N PHE A 19 -15.56 23.17 9.41
CA PHE A 19 -15.15 21.93 10.06
C PHE A 19 -14.70 22.17 11.51
N VAL A 20 -15.12 21.25 12.37
CA VAL A 20 -14.71 21.21 13.78
C VAL A 20 -13.59 20.19 13.94
N SER A 21 -12.60 20.52 14.76
CA SER A 21 -11.52 19.58 15.10
C SER A 21 -11.74 18.97 16.47
N CYS A 22 -11.04 17.87 16.77
CA CYS A 22 -11.03 17.34 18.14
C CYS A 22 -10.39 18.36 19.09
N ASP A 23 -11.09 18.74 20.16
CA ASP A 23 -10.64 19.79 21.09
C ASP A 23 -9.40 19.36 21.91
N SER A 24 -9.21 18.05 22.09
CA SER A 24 -8.12 17.49 22.91
C SER A 24 -6.83 17.33 22.11
N CYS A 25 -6.88 16.64 20.96
CA CYS A 25 -5.67 16.37 20.16
C CYS A 25 -5.47 17.30 18.96
N GLY A 26 -6.54 17.92 18.43
CA GLY A 26 -6.49 18.75 17.22
C GLY A 26 -6.12 18.03 15.92
N LEU A 27 -5.96 16.70 15.93
CA LEU A 27 -5.42 15.95 14.78
C LEU A 27 -6.49 15.49 13.77
N ILE A 28 -7.75 15.43 14.17
CA ILE A 28 -8.85 14.90 13.35
C ILE A 28 -9.91 15.98 13.17
N SER A 29 -10.39 16.12 11.93
CA SER A 29 -11.44 17.07 11.54
C SER A 29 -12.76 16.38 11.19
N TYR A 30 -13.87 17.06 11.48
CA TYR A 30 -15.24 16.60 11.30
C TYR A 30 -16.08 17.72 10.68
N CYS A 31 -17.05 17.36 9.83
CA CYS A 31 -17.96 18.35 9.25
C CYS A 31 -19.07 18.81 10.20
N SER A 32 -19.24 18.15 11.35
CA SER A 32 -20.25 18.49 12.35
C SER A 32 -19.88 17.91 13.72
N GLU A 33 -20.46 18.49 14.78
CA GLU A 33 -20.38 17.94 16.15
C GLU A 33 -21.03 16.55 16.28
N GLU A 34 -22.00 16.23 15.41
CA GLU A 34 -22.60 14.89 15.32
C GLU A 34 -21.55 13.85 14.90
N HIS A 35 -20.80 14.09 13.82
CA HIS A 35 -19.74 13.18 13.38
C HIS A 35 -18.59 13.09 14.39
N LYS A 36 -18.25 14.20 15.05
CA LYS A 36 -17.28 14.21 16.16
C LYS A 36 -17.74 13.35 17.33
N THR A 37 -19.02 13.40 17.67
CA THR A 37 -19.63 12.58 18.73
C THR A 37 -19.70 11.11 18.34
N HIS A 38 -20.06 10.82 17.08
CA HIS A 38 -20.13 9.45 16.55
C HIS A 38 -18.78 8.73 16.63
N HIS A 39 -17.69 9.40 16.23
CA HIS A 39 -16.34 8.82 16.26
C HIS A 39 -15.69 8.84 17.66
N ARG A 40 -16.30 9.50 18.65
CA ARG A 40 -15.68 9.74 19.96
C ARG A 40 -15.27 8.45 20.67
N THR A 41 -16.09 7.40 20.61
CA THR A 41 -15.86 6.13 21.30
C THR A 41 -14.65 5.37 20.77
N GLU A 42 -14.41 5.46 19.46
CA GLU A 42 -13.23 4.88 18.81
C GLU A 42 -11.99 5.76 19.09
N HIS A 43 -12.12 7.06 18.83
CA HIS A 43 -11.03 8.02 18.96
C HIS A 43 -10.51 8.24 20.39
N VAL A 44 -11.36 8.13 21.42
CA VAL A 44 -10.98 8.53 22.80
C VAL A 44 -9.76 7.75 23.30
N LYS A 45 -9.58 6.50 22.87
CA LYS A 45 -8.48 5.64 23.32
C LYS A 45 -7.11 6.21 22.94
N ILE A 46 -6.97 6.69 21.70
CA ILE A 46 -5.74 7.32 21.23
C ILE A 46 -5.67 8.81 21.64
N CYS A 47 -6.81 9.48 21.70
CA CYS A 47 -6.93 10.90 22.00
C CYS A 47 -6.56 11.27 23.44
N THR A 48 -6.59 10.31 24.37
CA THR A 48 -6.11 10.52 25.75
C THR A 48 -4.59 10.44 25.85
N VAL A 49 -3.96 9.55 25.07
CA VAL A 49 -2.51 9.30 25.11
C VAL A 49 -1.73 10.38 24.35
N ILE A 50 -2.20 10.74 23.15
CA ILE A 50 -1.48 11.66 22.24
C ILE A 50 -1.18 13.02 22.91
N PRO A 51 -2.15 13.73 23.52
CA PRO A 51 -1.89 15.01 24.15
C PRO A 51 -0.93 14.90 25.32
N GLN A 52 -0.93 13.82 26.10
CA GLN A 52 0.02 13.65 27.22
C GLN A 52 1.46 13.58 26.71
N LEU A 53 1.69 12.81 25.65
CA LEU A 53 3.01 12.68 25.00
C LEU A 53 3.43 13.96 24.25
N LEU A 54 2.48 14.83 23.91
CA LEU A 54 2.73 16.10 23.23
C LEU A 54 2.83 17.29 24.21
N GLN A 55 2.15 17.23 25.36
CA GLN A 55 2.16 18.24 26.42
C GLN A 55 3.49 18.29 27.17
N GLU A 56 4.25 17.19 27.23
CA GLU A 56 5.64 17.24 27.74
C GLU A 56 6.59 18.05 26.85
N LYS A 57 6.19 18.43 25.62
CA LYS A 57 6.97 19.29 24.72
C LYS A 57 6.06 20.21 23.91
N LEU A 58 5.43 21.19 24.56
CA LEU A 58 4.70 22.32 23.92
C LEU A 58 5.50 23.02 22.80
N GLN A 59 6.82 22.87 22.78
CA GLN A 59 7.70 23.36 21.71
C GLN A 59 7.53 22.63 20.37
N ARG A 60 7.02 21.39 20.33
CA ARG A 60 7.01 20.55 19.09
C ARG A 60 6.00 20.98 18.02
N TYR A 61 4.91 21.66 18.36
CA TYR A 61 3.94 22.12 17.34
C TYR A 61 4.35 23.43 16.66
N THR A 62 5.17 24.23 17.34
CA THR A 62 5.81 25.44 16.80
C THR A 62 7.19 25.15 16.21
N CYS A 63 7.81 24.00 16.53
CA CYS A 63 9.03 23.52 15.90
C CYS A 63 8.87 23.52 14.38
N ARG A 64 9.83 24.18 13.73
CA ARG A 64 10.06 24.03 12.31
C ARG A 64 11.07 22.90 12.14
N PHE A 65 10.82 22.05 11.18
CA PHE A 65 11.82 21.07 10.76
C PHE A 65 12.52 21.63 9.53
N SER A 66 13.85 21.51 9.49
CA SER A 66 14.65 21.98 8.36
C SER A 66 14.49 21.12 7.12
N ASP A 67 14.05 19.87 7.30
CA ASP A 67 13.81 18.90 6.23
C ASP A 67 12.73 17.88 6.59
N TRP A 68 12.28 17.15 5.57
CA TRP A 68 11.23 16.12 5.66
C TRP A 68 11.67 14.87 6.43
N GLN A 69 12.97 14.57 6.49
CA GLN A 69 13.47 13.37 7.17
C GLN A 69 13.36 13.52 8.68
N GLN A 70 13.72 14.69 9.21
CA GLN A 70 13.54 15.00 10.63
C GLN A 70 12.07 14.99 11.03
N TRP A 71 11.18 15.49 10.15
CA TRP A 71 9.74 15.39 10.36
C TRP A 71 9.30 13.93 10.48
N ILE A 72 9.62 13.08 9.50
CA ILE A 72 9.26 11.65 9.52
C ILE A 72 9.84 10.93 10.72
N GLN A 73 11.09 11.19 11.08
CA GLN A 73 11.72 10.63 12.27
C GLN A 73 10.92 11.01 13.53
N SER A 74 10.56 12.29 13.68
CA SER A 74 9.77 12.76 14.82
C SER A 74 8.37 12.13 14.91
N ARG A 75 7.78 11.75 13.76
CA ARG A 75 6.49 11.05 13.70
C ARG A 75 6.61 9.57 14.00
N THR A 76 7.70 8.95 13.56
CA THR A 76 8.03 7.55 13.86
C THR A 76 8.27 7.37 15.36
N GLU A 77 9.06 8.26 15.98
CA GLU A 77 9.29 8.24 17.43
C GLU A 77 8.01 8.46 18.24
N LEU A 78 7.13 9.36 17.77
CA LEU A 78 5.83 9.57 18.41
C LEU A 78 4.95 8.33 18.28
N LEU A 79 4.90 7.71 17.09
CA LEU A 79 4.15 6.48 16.87
C LEU A 79 4.63 5.35 17.79
N GLU A 80 5.94 5.13 17.88
CA GLU A 80 6.53 4.13 18.79
C GLU A 80 6.22 4.43 20.26
N SER A 81 6.23 5.70 20.65
CA SER A 81 5.86 6.13 22.00
C SER A 81 4.39 5.87 22.29
N VAL A 82 3.50 6.15 21.34
CA VAL A 82 2.07 5.85 21.46
C VAL A 82 1.87 4.33 21.55
N GLU A 83 2.46 3.54 20.66
CA GLU A 83 2.36 2.07 20.66
C GLU A 83 2.83 1.44 21.98
N LYS A 84 3.81 2.03 22.67
CA LYS A 84 4.28 1.58 24.00
C LYS A 84 3.31 1.92 25.14
N ASN A 85 2.59 3.02 25.04
CA ASN A 85 1.72 3.52 26.11
C ASN A 85 0.25 3.15 25.91
N ILE A 86 -0.12 2.74 24.70
CA ILE A 86 -1.49 2.39 24.36
C ILE A 86 -1.71 0.90 24.59
N GLY A 87 -2.75 0.55 25.35
CA GLY A 87 -3.01 -0.83 25.78
C GLY A 87 -3.58 -1.76 24.71
N HIS A 88 -3.46 -1.44 23.42
CA HIS A 88 -3.99 -2.23 22.30
C HIS A 88 -3.21 -2.00 21.01
N VAL A 89 -3.43 -2.85 20.01
CA VAL A 89 -2.84 -2.66 18.68
C VAL A 89 -3.57 -1.53 17.96
N LEU A 90 -2.82 -0.50 17.53
CA LEU A 90 -3.39 0.62 16.78
C LEU A 90 -3.99 0.17 15.44
N GLU A 91 -5.18 0.68 15.15
CA GLU A 91 -5.81 0.54 13.85
C GLU A 91 -5.04 1.32 12.76
N PRO A 92 -5.18 0.96 11.47
CA PRO A 92 -4.45 1.65 10.41
C PRO A 92 -4.63 3.18 10.43
N TYR A 93 -5.86 3.67 10.58
CA TYR A 93 -6.13 5.12 10.57
C TYR A 93 -5.51 5.85 11.77
N GLU A 94 -5.37 5.17 12.90
CA GLU A 94 -4.75 5.71 14.12
C GLU A 94 -3.25 5.97 13.89
N LYS A 95 -2.56 4.99 13.29
CA LYS A 95 -1.16 5.15 12.87
C LYS A 95 -1.02 6.29 11.88
N GLN A 96 -1.93 6.36 10.90
CA GLN A 96 -1.96 7.40 9.88
C GLN A 96 -2.22 8.80 10.47
N THR A 97 -3.03 8.91 11.52
CA THR A 97 -3.31 10.17 12.22
C THR A 97 -2.03 10.77 12.82
N ILE A 98 -1.13 9.91 13.33
CA ILE A 98 0.16 10.32 13.87
C ILE A 98 1.14 10.64 12.72
N LEU A 99 1.31 9.70 11.80
CA LEU A 99 2.29 9.78 10.71
C LEU A 99 2.01 10.93 9.73
N TRP A 100 0.74 11.19 9.43
CA TRP A 100 0.29 12.14 8.41
C TRP A 100 -0.50 13.31 9.02
N SER A 101 -0.13 13.68 10.25
CA SER A 101 -0.68 14.85 10.93
C SER A 101 -0.50 16.13 10.10
N LYS A 102 -1.45 17.06 10.26
CA LYS A 102 -1.45 18.36 9.56
C LYS A 102 -0.14 19.11 9.83
N SER A 103 0.58 19.47 8.77
CA SER A 103 1.85 20.22 8.84
C SER A 103 2.07 21.04 7.56
N CYS A 104 2.83 22.14 7.64
CA CYS A 104 3.23 22.88 6.44
C CYS A 104 4.15 22.03 5.55
N ASP A 105 3.86 21.96 4.26
CA ASP A 105 4.63 21.18 3.26
C ASP A 105 6.11 21.58 3.15
N VAL A 106 6.44 22.81 3.56
CA VAL A 106 7.80 23.37 3.44
C VAL A 106 8.58 23.29 4.76
N CYS A 107 7.96 23.61 5.90
CA CYS A 107 8.67 23.71 7.19
C CYS A 107 8.12 22.82 8.29
N HIS A 108 7.10 22.02 7.98
CA HIS A 108 6.45 21.06 8.88
C HIS A 108 5.90 21.62 10.20
N LYS A 109 5.82 22.94 10.37
CA LYS A 109 5.10 23.53 11.51
C LYS A 109 3.62 23.14 11.46
N GLN A 110 2.98 22.99 12.60
CA GLN A 110 1.62 22.42 12.70
C GLN A 110 0.54 23.44 13.03
N VAL A 111 0.91 24.71 13.20
CA VAL A 111 0.01 25.80 13.60
C VAL A 111 -0.23 26.79 12.46
N GLN A 112 -1.43 27.41 12.47
CA GLN A 112 -1.83 28.46 11.52
C GLN A 112 -1.63 28.03 10.05
N LEU A 113 -2.20 26.88 9.71
CA LEU A 113 -2.09 26.27 8.39
C LEU A 113 -3.32 26.58 7.54
N LYS A 114 -3.08 26.90 6.28
CA LYS A 114 -4.06 26.92 5.20
C LYS A 114 -3.98 25.61 4.44
N THR A 115 -5.13 25.10 4.02
CA THR A 115 -5.26 23.88 3.24
C THR A 115 -5.49 24.22 1.77
N CYS A 116 -4.90 23.47 0.84
CA CYS A 116 -5.24 23.55 -0.56
C CYS A 116 -6.71 23.17 -0.79
N GLN A 117 -7.53 24.12 -1.22
CA GLN A 117 -8.98 23.94 -1.43
C GLN A 117 -9.34 23.15 -2.69
N ARG A 118 -8.33 22.66 -3.43
CA ARG A 118 -8.51 21.81 -4.60
C ARG A 118 -8.24 20.35 -4.28
N CYS A 119 -7.03 20.03 -3.81
CA CYS A 119 -6.65 18.65 -3.52
C CYS A 119 -6.97 18.19 -2.10
N PHE A 120 -7.14 19.10 -1.13
CA PHE A 120 -7.31 18.77 0.30
C PHE A 120 -6.23 17.84 0.88
N SER A 121 -5.08 17.71 0.22
CA SER A 121 -3.98 16.82 0.66
C SER A 121 -2.78 17.58 1.20
N ILE A 122 -2.61 18.85 0.80
CA ILE A 122 -1.46 19.67 1.17
C ILE A 122 -1.87 20.87 2.02
N ASN A 123 -1.01 21.19 2.99
CA ASN A 123 -1.14 22.31 3.89
C ASN A 123 0.09 23.21 3.81
N TYR A 124 -0.11 24.51 3.96
CA TYR A 124 0.96 25.50 3.95
C TYR A 124 0.68 26.57 5.00
N CYS A 125 1.72 27.27 5.44
CA CYS A 125 1.56 28.39 6.35
C CYS A 125 1.66 29.73 5.63
N ASN A 126 1.27 30.82 6.30
CA ASN A 126 1.32 32.17 5.75
C ASN A 126 2.70 32.55 5.18
N GLU A 127 3.79 32.13 5.86
CA GLU A 127 5.17 32.41 5.43
C GLU A 127 5.56 31.68 4.14
N HIS A 128 4.92 30.54 3.84
CA HIS A 128 5.22 29.71 2.67
C HIS A 128 4.12 29.75 1.62
N GLU A 129 3.20 30.71 1.69
CA GLU A 129 2.09 30.83 0.74
C GLU A 129 2.59 31.07 -0.70
N GLU A 130 3.59 31.92 -0.89
CA GLU A 130 4.16 32.18 -2.21
C GLU A 130 4.91 30.96 -2.77
N VAL A 131 5.71 30.28 -1.93
CA VAL A 131 6.42 29.04 -2.30
C VAL A 131 5.43 27.94 -2.66
N PHE A 132 4.37 27.79 -1.87
CA PHE A 132 3.29 26.86 -2.15
C PHE A 132 2.62 27.18 -3.48
N ARG A 133 2.25 28.45 -3.70
CA ARG A 133 1.64 28.89 -4.95
C ARG A 133 2.54 28.64 -6.15
N THR A 134 3.87 28.69 -6.04
CA THR A 134 4.76 28.46 -7.19
C THR A 134 5.02 26.97 -7.45
N LYS A 135 5.18 26.16 -6.40
CA LYS A 135 5.53 24.73 -6.52
C LYS A 135 4.32 23.79 -6.60
N HIS A 136 3.19 24.17 -6.01
CA HIS A 136 1.97 23.37 -5.98
C HIS A 136 0.96 23.89 -7.01
N ARG A 137 1.25 23.68 -8.29
CA ARG A 137 0.37 24.00 -9.42
C ARG A 137 0.38 22.89 -10.47
N GLY A 138 -0.67 22.87 -11.30
CA GLY A 138 -0.79 21.92 -12.40
C GLY A 138 -0.86 20.47 -11.93
N SER A 139 -0.09 19.60 -12.59
CA SER A 139 -0.10 18.14 -12.41
C SER A 139 0.06 17.70 -10.95
N ASN A 140 0.96 18.31 -10.18
CA ASN A 140 1.19 17.93 -8.77
C ASN A 140 -0.09 18.03 -7.91
N CYS A 141 -0.93 19.03 -8.17
CA CYS A 141 -2.20 19.18 -7.45
C CYS A 141 -3.26 18.21 -8.03
N ASP A 142 -3.24 17.99 -9.34
CA ASP A 142 -4.18 17.10 -10.03
C ASP A 142 -4.01 15.65 -9.62
N ASP A 143 -2.77 15.18 -9.47
CA ASP A 143 -2.46 13.83 -9.00
C ASP A 143 -2.99 13.61 -7.58
N LEU A 144 -2.89 14.62 -6.72
CA LEU A 144 -3.40 14.54 -5.34
C LEU A 144 -4.94 14.63 -5.27
N VAL A 145 -5.57 15.36 -6.18
CA VAL A 145 -7.04 15.32 -6.35
C VAL A 145 -7.47 13.92 -6.78
N LEU A 146 -6.77 13.35 -7.76
CA LEU A 146 -7.05 12.01 -8.26
C LEU A 146 -6.89 10.96 -7.15
N LEU A 147 -5.78 11.00 -6.40
CA LEU A 147 -5.53 10.10 -5.27
C LEU A 147 -6.64 10.18 -4.22
N LEU A 148 -6.99 11.39 -3.78
CA LEU A 148 -8.06 11.58 -2.79
C LEU A 148 -9.40 11.01 -3.30
N ASN A 149 -9.73 11.24 -4.58
CA ASN A 149 -10.95 10.71 -5.17
C ASN A 149 -10.94 9.17 -5.27
N ILE A 150 -9.78 8.56 -5.54
CA ILE A 150 -9.61 7.11 -5.52
C ILE A 150 -9.84 6.57 -4.12
N ASP A 151 -9.20 7.18 -3.10
CA ASP A 151 -9.33 6.77 -1.70
C ASP A 151 -10.78 6.84 -1.19
N ILE A 152 -11.49 7.95 -1.49
CA ILE A 152 -12.90 8.14 -1.10
C ILE A 152 -13.79 7.06 -1.75
N LYS A 153 -13.65 6.87 -3.06
CA LYS A 153 -14.47 5.90 -3.80
C LYS A 153 -14.17 4.46 -3.42
N THR A 154 -12.92 4.15 -3.07
CA THR A 154 -12.53 2.80 -2.63
C THR A 154 -13.26 2.41 -1.33
N ILE A 155 -13.49 3.37 -0.43
CA ILE A 155 -14.34 3.15 0.76
C ILE A 155 -15.81 3.00 0.38
N SER A 156 -16.35 3.88 -0.47
CA SER A 156 -17.80 3.91 -0.75
C SER A 156 -18.27 2.72 -1.59
N ASP A 157 -17.48 2.32 -2.58
CA ASP A 157 -17.92 1.39 -3.62
C ASP A 157 -17.75 -0.07 -3.24
N ARG A 158 -17.21 -0.37 -2.04
CA ARG A 158 -16.79 -1.73 -1.63
C ARG A 158 -16.13 -2.42 -2.82
N THR A 159 -14.97 -1.92 -3.24
CA THR A 159 -14.17 -2.50 -4.34
C THR A 159 -13.79 -3.99 -4.13
N SER A 160 -14.27 -4.62 -3.05
CA SER A 160 -14.19 -6.04 -2.73
C SER A 160 -14.66 -7.00 -3.83
N ASN A 161 -15.41 -6.53 -4.84
CA ASN A 161 -15.82 -7.34 -5.99
C ASN A 161 -15.21 -6.84 -7.31
N MET A 162 -13.90 -6.58 -7.31
CA MET A 162 -13.17 -6.27 -8.54
C MET A 162 -13.20 -7.46 -9.50
N SER A 163 -13.79 -7.26 -10.68
CA SER A 163 -13.77 -8.25 -11.75
C SER A 163 -12.47 -8.18 -12.53
N TYR A 164 -11.85 -9.35 -12.71
CA TYR A 164 -10.66 -9.57 -13.54
C TYR A 164 -10.99 -10.34 -14.83
N GLY A 165 -12.22 -10.20 -15.34
CA GLY A 165 -12.65 -10.87 -16.57
C GLY A 165 -11.80 -10.55 -17.80
N PHE A 166 -10.99 -9.49 -17.77
CA PHE A 166 -10.04 -9.17 -18.84
C PHE A 166 -8.90 -10.19 -18.97
N LEU A 167 -8.58 -10.94 -17.91
CA LEU A 167 -7.49 -11.92 -17.91
C LEU A 167 -7.67 -13.01 -18.97
N GLN A 168 -8.92 -13.35 -19.31
CA GLN A 168 -9.23 -14.35 -20.35
C GLN A 168 -8.68 -14.00 -21.74
N PHE A 169 -8.37 -12.72 -21.96
CA PHE A 169 -7.82 -12.23 -23.22
C PHE A 169 -6.30 -12.06 -23.19
N VAL A 170 -5.68 -12.16 -22.01
CA VAL A 170 -4.22 -12.18 -21.87
C VAL A 170 -3.74 -13.59 -22.22
N ASN A 171 -2.60 -13.67 -22.89
CA ASN A 171 -1.96 -14.92 -23.29
C ASN A 171 -0.46 -14.67 -23.56
N GLU A 172 0.29 -15.74 -23.82
CA GLU A 172 1.74 -15.73 -24.06
C GLU A 172 2.22 -14.84 -25.21
N ASN A 173 1.32 -14.48 -26.15
CA ASN A 173 1.63 -13.60 -27.27
C ASN A 173 1.27 -12.13 -27.01
N SER A 174 0.76 -11.81 -25.82
CA SER A 174 0.42 -10.44 -25.43
C SER A 174 1.70 -9.60 -25.35
N LYS A 175 1.70 -8.41 -25.95
CA LYS A 175 2.87 -7.53 -25.99
C LYS A 175 2.51 -6.18 -25.39
N PHE A 176 3.24 -5.79 -24.36
CA PHE A 176 3.13 -4.50 -23.70
C PHE A 176 4.47 -4.18 -23.05
N GLU A 177 4.93 -2.94 -23.16
CA GLU A 177 6.17 -2.47 -22.53
C GLU A 177 5.88 -1.78 -21.20
N THR A 178 4.71 -1.16 -21.08
CA THR A 178 4.33 -0.37 -19.91
C THR A 178 3.01 -0.83 -19.29
N MET A 179 2.83 -0.59 -17.99
CA MET A 179 1.53 -0.78 -17.32
C MET A 179 0.43 0.03 -18.00
N LEU A 180 0.76 1.23 -18.49
CA LEU A 180 -0.19 2.10 -19.19
C LEU A 180 -0.72 1.41 -20.46
N GLU A 181 0.17 0.88 -21.29
CA GLU A 181 -0.20 0.12 -22.50
C GLU A 181 -1.06 -1.10 -22.14
N PHE A 182 -0.64 -1.87 -21.13
CA PHE A 182 -1.42 -3.02 -20.67
C PHE A 182 -2.84 -2.63 -20.26
N CYS A 183 -2.99 -1.58 -19.44
CA CYS A 183 -4.30 -1.11 -19.02
C CYS A 183 -5.13 -0.59 -20.21
N ILE A 184 -4.52 0.15 -21.13
CA ILE A 184 -5.21 0.65 -22.33
C ILE A 184 -5.73 -0.51 -23.17
N GLU A 185 -4.88 -1.48 -23.51
CA GLU A 185 -5.22 -2.57 -24.41
C GLU A 185 -6.20 -3.55 -23.77
N PHE A 186 -5.90 -4.03 -22.56
CA PHE A 186 -6.63 -5.17 -21.98
C PHE A 186 -7.82 -4.74 -21.11
N VAL A 187 -7.78 -3.54 -20.52
CA VAL A 187 -8.77 -3.10 -19.50
C VAL A 187 -9.67 -1.97 -20.02
N ILE A 188 -9.12 -0.96 -20.69
CA ILE A 188 -9.87 0.23 -21.11
C ILE A 188 -10.54 -0.01 -22.47
N SER A 189 -9.78 -0.35 -23.50
CA SER A 189 -10.27 -0.50 -24.88
C SER A 189 -11.33 -1.61 -25.04
N ARG A 190 -11.46 -2.48 -24.04
CA ARG A 190 -12.47 -3.55 -24.02
C ARG A 190 -13.82 -3.12 -23.44
N ARG A 191 -13.95 -1.88 -22.96
CA ARG A 191 -15.23 -1.33 -22.53
C ARG A 191 -16.00 -0.80 -23.72
N LYS A 192 -17.28 -1.16 -23.80
CA LYS A 192 -18.17 -0.78 -24.91
C LYS A 192 -18.42 0.73 -25.02
N ASN A 193 -18.38 1.46 -23.89
CA ASN A 193 -18.97 2.81 -23.82
C ASN A 193 -18.07 3.90 -23.19
N HIS A 194 -16.87 3.58 -22.71
CA HIS A 194 -16.00 4.56 -22.01
C HIS A 194 -14.52 4.25 -22.22
N MET A 195 -13.80 5.22 -22.78
CA MET A 195 -12.34 5.20 -22.94
C MET A 195 -11.61 5.94 -21.80
N ASP A 196 -12.34 6.54 -20.87
CA ASP A 196 -11.75 7.24 -19.72
C ASP A 196 -11.38 6.27 -18.59
N TRP A 197 -10.35 6.64 -17.84
CA TRP A 197 -9.94 5.96 -16.62
C TRP A 197 -11.02 6.10 -15.54
N LEU A 198 -11.44 4.97 -14.99
CA LEU A 198 -12.30 4.90 -13.82
C LEU A 198 -11.45 4.65 -12.59
N THR A 199 -11.96 5.00 -11.40
CA THR A 199 -11.28 4.72 -10.12
C THR A 199 -10.84 3.26 -9.98
N ARG A 200 -11.70 2.32 -10.37
CA ARG A 200 -11.37 0.88 -10.34
C ARG A 200 -10.18 0.50 -11.22
N ASP A 201 -9.85 1.29 -12.24
CA ASP A 201 -8.73 1.00 -13.13
C ASP A 201 -7.41 1.37 -12.49
N TYR A 202 -7.38 2.48 -11.73
CA TYR A 202 -6.23 2.82 -10.89
C TYR A 202 -5.99 1.75 -9.83
N VAL A 203 -7.03 1.31 -9.12
CA VAL A 203 -6.90 0.23 -8.12
C VAL A 203 -6.44 -1.08 -8.79
N ARG A 204 -6.93 -1.41 -9.98
CA ARG A 204 -6.44 -2.58 -10.73
C ARG A 204 -4.98 -2.45 -11.13
N SER A 205 -4.56 -1.27 -11.58
CA SER A 205 -3.16 -1.04 -11.97
C SER A 205 -2.23 -1.21 -10.79
N ASP A 206 -2.66 -0.79 -9.60
CA ASP A 206 -1.94 -1.01 -8.34
C ASP A 206 -1.80 -2.50 -8.03
N TYR A 207 -2.90 -3.26 -8.08
CA TYR A 207 -2.84 -4.71 -7.85
C TYR A 207 -2.08 -5.49 -8.93
N LEU A 208 -2.09 -5.03 -10.17
CA LEU A 208 -1.33 -5.63 -11.28
C LEU A 208 0.18 -5.39 -11.14
N SER A 209 0.59 -4.37 -10.40
CA SER A 209 1.99 -3.94 -10.32
C SER A 209 2.90 -5.06 -9.83
N ASP A 210 2.53 -5.78 -8.77
CA ASP A 210 3.30 -6.89 -8.21
C ASP A 210 3.58 -8.02 -9.23
N PRO A 211 2.56 -8.73 -9.76
CA PRO A 211 2.80 -9.82 -10.69
C PRO A 211 3.46 -9.36 -12.00
N LEU A 212 3.13 -8.17 -12.51
CA LEU A 212 3.75 -7.67 -13.75
C LEU A 212 5.20 -7.19 -13.54
N THR A 213 5.55 -6.70 -12.34
CA THR A 213 6.94 -6.39 -11.98
C THR A 213 7.77 -7.66 -11.95
N ILE A 214 7.24 -8.74 -11.39
CA ILE A 214 7.89 -10.06 -11.42
C ILE A 214 8.07 -10.54 -12.86
N TYR A 215 7.00 -10.49 -13.66
CA TYR A 215 7.06 -10.89 -15.06
C TYR A 215 8.14 -10.10 -15.82
N SER A 216 8.10 -8.77 -15.73
CA SER A 216 9.09 -7.91 -16.38
C SER A 216 10.51 -8.15 -15.88
N GLY A 217 10.70 -8.36 -14.57
CA GLY A 217 12.00 -8.61 -13.98
C GLY A 217 12.62 -9.94 -14.45
N LEU A 218 11.83 -11.01 -14.46
CA LEU A 218 12.27 -12.32 -14.90
C LEU A 218 12.46 -12.41 -16.43
N ASP A 219 11.68 -11.66 -17.22
CA ASP A 219 11.85 -11.60 -18.68
C ASP A 219 13.19 -10.96 -19.06
N ARG A 220 13.56 -9.87 -18.39
CA ARG A 220 14.80 -9.12 -18.65
C ARG A 220 16.08 -9.93 -18.45
N ILE A 221 16.03 -11.01 -17.67
CA ILE A 221 17.15 -11.91 -17.42
C ILE A 221 17.00 -13.25 -18.17
N ASP A 222 16.11 -13.31 -19.16
CA ASP A 222 15.78 -14.50 -19.95
C ASP A 222 15.35 -15.73 -19.10
N PHE A 223 14.97 -15.52 -17.83
CA PHE A 223 14.64 -16.61 -16.93
C PHE A 223 13.33 -17.30 -17.34
N LEU A 224 12.36 -16.55 -17.87
CA LEU A 224 11.07 -17.08 -18.31
C LEU A 224 11.20 -18.17 -19.38
N LYS A 225 12.22 -18.08 -20.25
CA LYS A 225 12.52 -19.08 -21.28
C LYS A 225 13.04 -20.39 -20.68
N ASN A 226 13.70 -20.30 -19.53
CA ASN A 226 14.39 -21.38 -18.83
C ASN A 226 13.57 -21.98 -17.68
N ILE A 227 12.28 -21.63 -17.55
CA ILE A 227 11.38 -22.31 -16.61
C ILE A 227 11.19 -23.76 -17.10
N ILE A 228 11.96 -24.68 -16.50
CA ILE A 228 11.97 -26.12 -16.84
C ILE A 228 10.83 -26.87 -16.14
N GLY A 229 10.24 -26.29 -15.08
CA GLY A 229 9.19 -26.92 -14.27
C GLY A 229 7.76 -26.44 -14.59
N GLN A 230 6.78 -27.31 -14.35
CA GLN A 230 5.36 -26.93 -14.35
C GLN A 230 4.91 -26.30 -13.02
N CYS A 231 5.74 -26.41 -11.98
CA CYS A 231 5.52 -25.79 -10.68
C CYS A 231 6.51 -24.64 -10.51
N VAL A 232 5.98 -23.43 -10.29
CA VAL A 232 6.76 -22.23 -10.02
C VAL A 232 6.44 -21.74 -8.61
N VAL A 233 7.47 -21.59 -7.80
CA VAL A 233 7.41 -21.08 -6.43
C VAL A 233 8.08 -19.70 -6.39
N ILE A 234 7.37 -18.69 -5.91
CA ILE A 234 7.89 -17.34 -5.76
C ILE A 234 7.84 -16.99 -4.27
N HIS A 235 8.98 -16.62 -3.71
CA HIS A 235 9.06 -16.12 -2.33
C HIS A 235 8.97 -14.60 -2.34
N ILE A 236 8.03 -14.05 -1.60
CA ILE A 236 7.93 -12.61 -1.31
C ILE A 236 8.43 -12.40 0.12
N VAL A 237 9.60 -11.80 0.24
CA VAL A 237 10.22 -11.47 1.53
C VAL A 237 9.75 -10.10 2.02
N ALA A 238 9.78 -9.89 3.34
CA ALA A 238 9.29 -8.66 3.97
C ALA A 238 7.82 -8.35 3.61
N ALA A 239 7.03 -9.37 3.27
CA ALA A 239 5.66 -9.21 2.81
C ALA A 239 4.82 -8.48 3.86
N ASN A 240 4.15 -7.40 3.45
CA ASN A 240 3.12 -6.79 4.27
C ASN A 240 1.84 -7.64 4.24
N SER A 241 0.83 -7.28 5.03
CA SER A 241 -0.49 -7.92 4.92
C SER A 241 -1.00 -7.80 3.49
N VAL A 242 -1.36 -8.92 2.86
CA VAL A 242 -1.80 -8.92 1.47
C VAL A 242 -3.27 -8.52 1.38
N ASP A 243 -3.58 -7.56 0.51
CA ASP A 243 -4.95 -7.25 0.14
C ASP A 243 -5.54 -8.46 -0.59
N VAL A 244 -6.53 -9.12 0.03
CA VAL A 244 -7.18 -10.31 -0.52
C VAL A 244 -7.77 -10.03 -1.92
N ASN A 245 -8.15 -8.77 -2.20
CA ASN A 245 -8.68 -8.39 -3.51
C ASN A 245 -7.62 -8.35 -4.62
N SER A 246 -6.34 -8.23 -4.27
CA SER A 246 -5.23 -8.30 -5.21
C SER A 246 -4.92 -9.73 -5.65
N LEU A 247 -5.20 -10.73 -4.82
CA LEU A 247 -4.79 -12.12 -5.04
C LEU A 247 -5.26 -12.73 -6.38
N PRO A 248 -6.50 -12.52 -6.85
CA PRO A 248 -6.96 -13.11 -8.11
C PRO A 248 -6.19 -12.61 -9.33
N VAL A 249 -5.61 -11.41 -9.27
CA VAL A 249 -4.92 -10.81 -10.41
C VAL A 249 -3.62 -11.53 -10.77
N TRP A 250 -3.03 -12.26 -9.81
CA TRP A 250 -1.84 -13.08 -10.01
C TRP A 250 -2.05 -14.24 -11.00
N GLU A 251 -3.31 -14.58 -11.30
CA GLU A 251 -3.64 -15.49 -12.41
C GLU A 251 -3.06 -14.99 -13.75
N ILE A 252 -2.78 -13.69 -13.91
CA ILE A 252 -2.14 -13.14 -15.11
C ILE A 252 -0.84 -13.87 -15.48
N LEU A 253 -0.04 -14.29 -14.49
CA LEU A 253 1.20 -15.03 -14.72
C LEU A 253 0.94 -16.40 -15.37
N LEU A 254 -0.18 -17.05 -15.04
CA LEU A 254 -0.58 -18.32 -15.65
C LEU A 254 -1.02 -18.18 -17.11
N HIS A 255 -1.47 -16.99 -17.51
CA HIS A 255 -1.82 -16.67 -18.89
C HIS A 255 -0.60 -16.27 -19.71
N LEU A 256 0.29 -15.45 -19.15
CA LEU A 256 1.54 -15.04 -19.80
C LEU A 256 2.55 -16.20 -19.92
N LEU A 257 2.52 -17.15 -18.98
CA LEU A 257 3.44 -18.29 -18.91
C LEU A 257 2.66 -19.61 -18.91
N PRO A 258 2.09 -20.05 -20.05
CA PRO A 258 1.17 -21.18 -20.11
C PRO A 258 1.79 -22.52 -19.73
N LYS A 259 3.13 -22.63 -19.73
CA LYS A 259 3.88 -23.81 -19.26
C LYS A 259 3.68 -24.06 -17.76
N ILE A 260 3.38 -23.02 -16.97
CA ILE A 260 3.14 -23.14 -15.54
C ILE A 260 1.77 -23.78 -15.31
N LYS A 261 1.76 -24.94 -14.65
CA LYS A 261 0.53 -25.58 -14.16
C LYS A 261 0.24 -25.26 -12.71
N ARG A 262 1.26 -24.93 -11.94
CA ARG A 262 1.12 -24.64 -10.52
C ARG A 262 1.96 -23.43 -10.15
N LEU A 263 1.31 -22.38 -9.68
CA LEU A 263 1.96 -21.18 -9.17
C LEU A 263 1.73 -21.08 -7.67
N VAL A 264 2.82 -21.04 -6.90
CA VAL A 264 2.79 -20.93 -5.44
C VAL A 264 3.48 -19.63 -5.04
N ILE A 265 2.76 -18.74 -4.39
CA ILE A 265 3.29 -17.48 -3.86
C ILE A 265 3.45 -17.65 -2.35
N VAL A 266 4.69 -17.61 -1.85
CA VAL A 266 5.01 -17.75 -0.44
C VAL A 266 5.33 -16.39 0.14
N LEU A 267 4.48 -15.89 1.04
CA LEU A 267 4.60 -14.61 1.72
C LEU A 267 5.30 -14.82 3.06
N ILE A 268 6.45 -14.20 3.26
CA ILE A 268 7.32 -14.48 4.41
C ILE A 268 7.55 -13.19 5.20
N ASN A 269 6.99 -13.14 6.41
CA ASN A 269 7.21 -12.05 7.37
C ASN A 269 6.76 -12.48 8.78
N PRO A 270 7.57 -12.26 9.84
CA PRO A 270 7.20 -12.61 11.23
C PRO A 270 5.87 -12.05 11.74
N LYS A 271 5.36 -10.97 11.14
CA LYS A 271 4.10 -10.32 11.53
C LYS A 271 2.85 -10.93 10.88
N LEU A 272 3.01 -11.93 10.02
CA LEU A 272 1.89 -12.60 9.36
C LEU A 272 1.22 -13.62 10.29
N HIS A 273 0.13 -14.20 9.80
CA HIS A 273 -0.48 -15.39 10.37
C HIS A 273 -0.35 -16.54 9.38
N LYS A 274 -0.09 -17.76 9.88
CA LYS A 274 0.00 -18.94 9.02
C LYS A 274 -1.35 -19.17 8.34
N ASN A 275 -1.37 -19.15 7.01
CA ASN A 275 -2.59 -19.29 6.22
C ASN A 275 -2.25 -19.82 4.83
N ILE A 276 -3.19 -20.56 4.23
CA ILE A 276 -3.10 -21.04 2.85
C ILE A 276 -4.38 -20.66 2.12
N ILE A 277 -4.24 -19.97 0.99
CA ILE A 277 -5.37 -19.50 0.18
C ILE A 277 -5.22 -20.07 -1.23
N TYR A 278 -6.26 -20.77 -1.70
CA TYR A 278 -6.38 -21.20 -3.09
C TYR A 278 -7.28 -20.23 -3.85
N GLN A 279 -6.83 -19.78 -5.03
CA GLN A 279 -7.61 -18.88 -5.87
C GLN A 279 -8.54 -19.64 -6.80
N ASN A 280 -9.75 -19.11 -6.96
CA ASN A 280 -10.67 -19.54 -8.01
C ASN A 280 -10.20 -18.93 -9.34
N LEU A 281 -9.72 -19.78 -10.24
CA LEU A 281 -9.20 -19.34 -11.54
C LEU A 281 -10.31 -19.16 -12.58
N CYS A 282 -9.99 -18.50 -13.69
CA CYS A 282 -10.90 -18.43 -14.83
C CYS A 282 -11.15 -19.82 -15.46
N LYS A 283 -12.20 -19.91 -16.26
CA LYS A 283 -12.61 -21.16 -16.93
C LYS A 283 -11.47 -21.83 -17.69
N ARG A 284 -10.68 -21.06 -18.47
CA ARG A 284 -9.55 -21.58 -19.24
C ARG A 284 -8.47 -22.20 -18.34
N CYS A 285 -8.07 -21.52 -17.28
CA CYS A 285 -7.07 -22.04 -16.34
C CYS A 285 -7.56 -23.30 -15.62
N ASN A 286 -8.84 -23.36 -15.25
CA ASN A 286 -9.44 -24.56 -14.66
C ASN A 286 -9.48 -25.75 -15.64
N GLU A 287 -9.86 -25.54 -16.89
CA GLU A 287 -9.84 -26.57 -17.94
C GLU A 287 -8.44 -27.10 -18.18
N GLU A 288 -7.42 -26.23 -18.11
CA GLU A 288 -6.01 -26.58 -18.20
C GLU A 288 -5.43 -27.20 -16.91
N LYS A 289 -6.27 -27.40 -15.88
CA LYS A 289 -5.94 -27.92 -14.54
C LYS A 289 -4.83 -27.14 -13.84
N LYS A 290 -4.84 -25.82 -14.01
CA LYS A 290 -3.88 -24.93 -13.34
C LYS A 290 -4.28 -24.67 -11.89
N VAL A 291 -3.30 -24.36 -11.05
CA VAL A 291 -3.48 -24.06 -9.62
C VAL A 291 -2.70 -22.81 -9.26
N LEU A 292 -3.35 -21.89 -8.53
CA LEU A 292 -2.72 -20.73 -7.90
C LEU A 292 -2.99 -20.76 -6.39
N SER A 293 -1.93 -20.73 -5.59
CA SER A 293 -2.03 -20.73 -4.13
C SER A 293 -1.10 -19.72 -3.50
N PHE A 294 -1.54 -19.14 -2.39
CA PHE A 294 -0.77 -18.25 -1.53
C PHE A 294 -0.55 -18.91 -0.18
N ILE A 295 0.68 -18.88 0.31
CA ILE A 295 1.07 -19.45 1.60
C ILE A 295 1.69 -18.33 2.43
N SER A 296 1.10 -18.03 3.58
CA SER A 296 1.64 -17.04 4.52
C SER A 296 2.44 -17.75 5.61
N ILE A 297 3.70 -17.34 5.77
CA ILE A 297 4.66 -17.93 6.70
C ILE A 297 5.10 -16.86 7.73
N PRO A 298 4.74 -17.02 9.02
CA PRO A 298 5.00 -16.03 10.06
C PRO A 298 6.39 -16.20 10.70
N MET A 299 7.47 -16.17 9.91
CA MET A 299 8.84 -16.27 10.42
C MET A 299 9.85 -15.48 9.57
N LEU A 300 11.12 -15.50 9.98
CA LEU A 300 12.22 -14.89 9.22
C LEU A 300 12.62 -15.78 8.03
N TYR A 301 13.11 -15.17 6.96
CA TYR A 301 13.41 -15.90 5.72
C TYR A 301 14.46 -17.02 5.90
N HIS A 302 15.53 -16.76 6.65
CA HIS A 302 16.57 -17.76 6.90
C HIS A 302 16.08 -18.95 7.73
N ASP A 303 15.15 -18.74 8.65
CA ASP A 303 14.54 -19.82 9.43
C ASP A 303 13.64 -20.69 8.55
N PHE A 304 12.89 -20.07 7.65
CA PHE A 304 12.02 -20.78 6.70
C PHE A 304 12.83 -21.69 5.76
N ILE A 305 13.86 -21.15 5.09
CA ILE A 305 14.71 -21.93 4.16
C ILE A 305 15.47 -23.05 4.88
N SER A 306 15.86 -22.84 6.14
CA SER A 306 16.56 -23.85 6.94
C SER A 306 15.62 -24.92 7.52
N SER A 307 14.30 -24.76 7.39
CA SER A 307 13.32 -25.70 7.94
C SER A 307 13.35 -27.04 7.18
N PRO A 308 13.52 -28.19 7.84
CA PRO A 308 13.65 -29.49 7.17
C PRO A 308 12.37 -30.03 6.52
N SER A 309 11.20 -29.41 6.77
CA SER A 309 9.90 -30.05 6.57
C SER A 309 8.85 -29.21 5.83
N GLU A 310 9.22 -28.09 5.20
CA GLU A 310 8.26 -27.32 4.40
C GLU A 310 8.47 -27.60 2.91
N ASP A 311 7.45 -28.20 2.28
CA ASP A 311 7.29 -28.14 0.83
C ASP A 311 7.42 -26.66 0.43
N TYR A 312 8.03 -26.37 -0.73
CA TYR A 312 8.27 -25.01 -1.27
C TYR A 312 9.50 -24.26 -0.74
N ASN A 313 10.41 -24.88 0.02
CA ASN A 313 11.67 -24.22 0.43
C ASN A 313 12.64 -23.92 -0.73
N SER A 314 12.39 -24.41 -1.94
CA SER A 314 13.19 -24.13 -3.13
C SER A 314 12.46 -23.17 -4.06
N PRO A 315 12.74 -21.85 -3.98
CA PRO A 315 12.11 -20.87 -4.85
C PRO A 315 12.65 -20.93 -6.28
N ASN A 316 11.79 -20.59 -7.23
CA ASN A 316 12.20 -20.22 -8.58
C ASN A 316 12.58 -18.75 -8.67
N ALA A 317 12.04 -17.89 -7.79
CA ALA A 317 12.42 -16.49 -7.67
C ALA A 317 12.14 -15.97 -6.26
N ILE A 318 12.93 -15.00 -5.81
CA ILE A 318 12.74 -14.26 -4.57
C ILE A 318 12.46 -12.80 -4.92
N VAL A 319 11.51 -12.19 -4.23
CA VAL A 319 11.01 -10.85 -4.54
C VAL A 319 10.87 -10.04 -3.25
N GLY A 320 11.26 -8.77 -3.27
CA GLY A 320 11.11 -7.86 -2.13
C GLY A 320 10.63 -6.47 -2.54
N PHE A 321 9.33 -6.32 -2.85
CA PHE A 321 8.74 -5.08 -3.41
C PHE A 321 9.04 -3.79 -2.64
N ASP A 322 8.91 -3.80 -1.31
CA ASP A 322 9.15 -2.64 -0.44
C ASP A 322 10.13 -2.99 0.69
N ALA A 323 11.03 -3.94 0.44
CA ALA A 323 11.89 -4.50 1.46
C ALA A 323 12.95 -3.47 1.92
N LYS A 324 12.82 -3.01 3.17
CA LYS A 324 13.81 -2.13 3.82
C LYS A 324 14.87 -2.95 4.53
N PHE A 325 15.92 -3.34 3.81
CA PHE A 325 17.03 -4.14 4.35
C PHE A 325 17.93 -3.41 5.38
N ASN A 326 17.71 -2.11 5.62
CA ASN A 326 18.64 -1.24 6.33
C ASN A 326 18.38 -1.05 7.84
N LYS A 327 17.49 -1.83 8.47
CA LYS A 327 17.24 -1.73 9.92
C LYS A 327 17.91 -2.87 10.69
N GLU A 328 19.04 -2.56 11.34
CA GLU A 328 19.56 -3.24 12.53
C GLU A 328 19.99 -4.71 12.37
N LYS A 329 20.90 -5.09 11.45
CA LYS A 329 21.52 -6.45 11.35
C LYS A 329 20.55 -7.65 11.27
N THR A 330 19.24 -7.42 11.27
CA THR A 330 18.20 -8.46 11.30
C THR A 330 18.09 -9.20 9.96
N TRP A 331 18.58 -8.57 8.89
CA TRP A 331 18.56 -9.11 7.54
C TRP A 331 19.80 -9.89 7.14
N ASP A 332 20.93 -9.76 7.84
CA ASP A 332 22.21 -10.32 7.42
C ASP A 332 22.10 -11.83 7.09
N LYS A 333 21.56 -12.62 8.02
CA LYS A 333 21.30 -14.06 7.81
C LYS A 333 20.31 -14.35 6.67
N SER A 334 19.28 -13.51 6.54
CA SER A 334 18.29 -13.65 5.46
C SER A 334 18.90 -13.36 4.09
N LEU A 335 19.80 -12.36 3.99
CA LEU A 335 20.52 -12.03 2.77
C LEU A 335 21.50 -13.14 2.39
N GLU A 336 22.22 -13.71 3.36
CA GLU A 336 23.04 -14.91 3.15
C GLU A 336 22.20 -16.08 2.61
N ALA A 337 21.02 -16.32 3.19
CA ALA A 337 20.10 -17.37 2.71
C ALA A 337 19.57 -17.09 1.30
N ILE A 338 19.27 -15.82 0.96
CA ILE A 338 18.86 -15.42 -0.40
C ILE A 338 19.99 -15.71 -1.39
N GLN A 339 21.22 -15.32 -1.08
CA GLN A 339 22.40 -15.59 -1.91
C GLN A 339 22.62 -17.10 -2.11
N GLY A 340 22.44 -17.88 -1.05
CA GLY A 340 22.56 -19.34 -1.07
C GLY A 340 21.43 -20.07 -1.81
N SER A 341 20.33 -19.40 -2.17
CA SER A 341 19.18 -20.01 -2.86
C SER A 341 19.38 -20.17 -4.38
N TYR A 342 20.44 -19.57 -4.95
CA TYR A 342 20.80 -19.65 -6.38
C TYR A 342 19.63 -19.41 -7.36
N CYS A 343 18.71 -18.49 -7.03
CA CYS A 343 17.61 -18.08 -7.89
C CYS A 343 17.60 -16.55 -8.08
N PRO A 344 16.89 -16.03 -9.09
CA PRO A 344 16.76 -14.60 -9.30
C PRO A 344 16.17 -13.87 -8.09
N LEU A 345 16.74 -12.70 -7.79
CA LEU A 345 16.23 -11.75 -6.82
C LEU A 345 15.68 -10.51 -7.56
N VAL A 346 14.43 -10.16 -7.30
CA VAL A 346 13.78 -8.94 -7.80
C VAL A 346 13.51 -8.00 -6.62
N LEU A 347 14.07 -6.79 -6.66
CA LEU A 347 13.93 -5.75 -5.62
C LEU A 347 13.25 -4.51 -6.17
#